data_AF-A0A7X8ADC2-F1
#
_entry.id   AF-A0A7X8ADC2-F1
#
_cell.length_a   1.000
_cell.length_b   1.000
_cell.length_c   1.000
_cell.angle_alpha   90.00
_cell.angle_beta   90.00
_cell.angle_gamma   90.00
#
_symmetry.space_group_name_H-M   'P 1'
#
loop_
_entity.id
_entity.type
_entity.pdbx_description
1 polymer ?
#
loop_
_entity_poly.entity_id
_entity_poly.type
_entity_poly.pdbx_seq_one_letter_code
_entity_poly.pdbx_strand_id
1 'polypeptide(L)'
;MKTSILHNVGIFLLSILLISHFCACSEEEHSFTAQKDITDTYIDKLEGLIKDMTTLEENSDFGDKTGQYPSYSRNILVDAVSSANRDILLIKYQNPAPSENEKERYVSEAQNAISRFNASVRTEDAETIPAELFVDGKSNESYIDFGRSKDYVNFGETGSQAFTIELWVKITEHGPNDNSIFLSTFFSNDGSNWRNGWMMYWRVADNGIYRATWGGILSDNTHWGLWEPNFKAPQDNLWQHFVLVYNDKGLDGNSNLRAKLYLNGQVAATQENANSREVYNSSDYDNYNKPMTGFCRWVNNEKMEEGFSGYMKKIRIWKEAKTDAYIQSSYSGQSIVTGKEDNLVAAWDFTSKPTGASNEILDLTGKHTAKIIGTYQWIHTQN
;
A
#
# COMPACT_ATOMS: atom_id res chain seq x y z
N MET A 1 -26.43 3.70 85.72
CA MET A 1 -26.80 5.13 85.58
C MET A 1 -26.29 5.58 84.22
N LYS A 2 -27.07 5.28 83.18
CA LYS A 2 -27.93 6.25 82.48
C LYS A 2 -27.15 7.33 81.68
N THR A 3 -26.13 6.97 80.90
CA THR A 3 -25.54 7.95 79.95
C THR A 3 -24.70 7.39 78.77
N SER A 4 -24.71 6.09 78.43
CA SER A 4 -24.04 5.63 77.18
C SER A 4 -24.92 4.84 76.20
N ILE A 5 -26.16 4.50 76.59
CA ILE A 5 -27.07 3.68 75.76
C ILE A 5 -27.89 4.56 74.79
N LEU A 6 -28.00 5.87 75.01
CA LEU A 6 -28.77 6.77 74.13
C LEU A 6 -28.00 7.36 72.93
N HIS A 7 -26.66 7.27 72.88
CA HIS A 7 -25.89 7.80 71.73
C HIS A 7 -25.69 6.77 70.60
N ASN A 8 -25.77 5.46 70.89
CA ASN A 8 -25.57 4.41 69.87
C ASN A 8 -26.86 3.95 69.18
N VAL A 9 -28.04 4.29 69.71
CA VAL A 9 -29.32 3.95 69.07
C VAL A 9 -29.69 4.99 67.99
N GLY A 10 -29.25 6.25 68.13
CA GLY A 10 -29.49 7.31 67.13
C GLY A 10 -28.66 7.19 65.85
N ILE A 11 -27.42 6.69 65.94
CA ILE A 11 -26.54 6.54 64.77
C ILE A 11 -26.92 5.31 63.94
N PHE A 12 -27.41 4.23 64.59
CA PHE A 12 -27.81 3.01 63.89
C PHE A 12 -29.12 3.19 63.08
N LEU A 13 -30.05 4.01 63.57
CA LEU A 13 -31.31 4.31 62.86
C LEU A 13 -31.14 5.30 61.69
N LEU A 14 -30.14 6.19 61.74
CA LEU A 14 -29.81 7.06 60.60
C LEU A 14 -29.06 6.31 59.47
N SER A 15 -28.37 5.23 59.81
CA SER A 15 -27.59 4.42 58.85
C SER A 15 -28.45 3.43 58.05
N ILE A 16 -29.63 3.06 58.56
CA ILE A 16 -30.56 2.13 57.89
C ILE A 16 -31.50 2.87 56.92
N LEU A 17 -31.69 4.18 57.09
CA LEU A 17 -32.55 5.01 56.22
C LEU A 17 -31.82 5.63 55.01
N LEU A 18 -30.49 5.53 54.96
CA LEU A 18 -29.67 6.02 53.83
C LEU A 18 -29.28 4.93 52.83
N ILE A 19 -29.61 3.66 53.09
CA ILE A 19 -29.35 2.52 52.19
C ILE A 19 -30.58 2.23 51.28
N SER A 20 -31.72 2.89 51.51
CA SER A 20 -32.99 2.63 50.80
C SER A 20 -33.28 3.55 49.61
N HIS A 21 -32.29 4.26 49.04
CA HIS A 21 -32.50 5.16 47.88
C HIS A 21 -31.54 4.93 46.69
N PHE A 22 -30.84 3.79 46.61
CA PHE A 22 -30.05 3.42 45.42
C PHE A 22 -30.37 2.03 44.84
N CYS A 23 -31.62 1.57 44.95
CA CYS A 23 -32.12 0.46 44.15
C CYS A 23 -33.36 0.91 43.36
N ALA A 24 -33.13 1.65 42.29
CA ALA A 24 -34.10 1.88 41.23
C ALA A 24 -33.39 2.13 39.88
N CYS A 25 -32.47 1.24 39.53
CA CYS A 25 -32.20 0.92 38.13
C CYS A 25 -32.51 -0.57 38.02
N SER A 26 -33.68 -0.92 37.49
CA SER A 26 -33.83 -2.25 36.91
C SER A 26 -32.86 -2.29 35.73
N GLU A 27 -31.73 -2.96 35.90
CA GLU A 27 -31.00 -3.49 34.75
C GLU A 27 -32.02 -4.39 34.02
N GLU A 28 -32.52 -3.91 32.87
CA GLU A 28 -33.03 -4.85 31.89
C GLU A 28 -31.84 -5.73 31.52
N GLU A 29 -31.80 -6.94 32.09
CA GLU A 29 -31.01 -8.02 31.54
C GLU A 29 -31.51 -8.24 30.10
N HIS A 30 -30.90 -7.54 29.14
CA HIS A 30 -30.99 -7.92 27.75
C HIS A 30 -30.30 -9.29 27.64
N SER A 31 -31.09 -10.35 27.76
CA SER A 31 -30.68 -11.67 27.34
C SER A 31 -30.35 -11.57 25.85
N PHE A 32 -29.06 -11.40 25.52
CA PHE A 32 -28.58 -11.69 24.18
C PHE A 32 -28.73 -13.20 23.99
N THR A 33 -29.91 -13.60 23.51
CA THR A 33 -30.05 -14.90 22.88
C THR A 33 -29.09 -14.87 21.70
N ALA A 34 -28.10 -15.77 21.70
CA ALA A 34 -27.23 -15.96 20.54
C ALA A 34 -28.13 -16.07 19.31
N GLN A 35 -27.94 -15.17 18.36
CA GLN A 35 -28.73 -15.08 17.15
C GLN A 35 -28.69 -16.46 16.47
N LYS A 36 -29.87 -17.08 16.34
CA LYS A 36 -30.00 -18.40 15.71
C LYS A 36 -29.42 -18.28 14.30
N ASP A 37 -28.37 -19.04 13.99
CA ASP A 37 -27.83 -19.11 12.64
C ASP A 37 -28.96 -19.47 11.68
N ILE A 38 -29.27 -18.54 10.78
CA ILE A 38 -30.28 -18.74 9.74
C ILE A 38 -29.61 -19.57 8.66
N THR A 39 -29.98 -20.84 8.60
CA THR A 39 -29.55 -21.78 7.56
C THR A 39 -30.49 -21.68 6.36
N ASP A 40 -29.97 -21.22 5.21
CA ASP A 40 -30.69 -21.13 3.94
C ASP A 40 -29.76 -21.56 2.79
N THR A 41 -30.21 -22.47 1.93
CA THR A 41 -29.36 -23.05 0.86
C THR A 41 -28.83 -22.04 -0.15
N TYR A 42 -29.48 -20.87 -0.31
CA TYR A 42 -28.99 -19.80 -1.19
C TYR A 42 -27.83 -19.05 -0.54
N ILE A 43 -27.76 -18.99 0.79
CA ILE A 43 -26.59 -18.45 1.50
C ILE A 43 -25.37 -19.32 1.16
N ASP A 44 -25.47 -20.65 1.29
CA ASP A 44 -24.35 -21.57 0.97
C ASP A 44 -23.88 -21.42 -0.50
N LYS A 45 -24.83 -21.27 -1.43
CA LYS A 45 -24.52 -21.04 -2.86
C LYS A 45 -23.79 -19.71 -3.07
N LEU A 46 -24.27 -18.64 -2.44
CA LEU A 46 -23.67 -17.30 -2.55
C LEU A 46 -22.27 -17.27 -1.90
N GLU A 47 -22.08 -17.92 -0.76
CA GLU A 47 -20.77 -18.06 -0.11
C GLU A 47 -19.78 -18.83 -1.00
N GLY A 48 -20.23 -19.90 -1.65
CA GLY A 48 -19.44 -20.62 -2.66
C GLY A 48 -19.03 -19.72 -3.84
N LEU A 49 -19.99 -18.96 -4.39
CA LEU A 49 -19.72 -18.03 -5.50
C LEU A 49 -18.81 -16.86 -5.10
N ILE A 50 -18.94 -16.34 -3.88
CA ILE A 50 -18.03 -15.33 -3.34
C ILE A 50 -16.60 -15.89 -3.33
N LYS A 51 -16.41 -17.11 -2.83
CA LYS A 51 -15.10 -17.76 -2.84
C LYS A 51 -14.55 -17.94 -4.25
N ASP A 52 -15.37 -18.37 -5.20
CA ASP A 52 -14.96 -18.54 -6.59
C ASP A 52 -14.55 -17.20 -7.22
N MET A 53 -15.34 -16.13 -7.02
CA MET A 53 -15.03 -14.79 -7.51
C MET A 53 -13.77 -14.22 -6.88
N THR A 54 -13.57 -14.37 -5.57
CA THR A 54 -12.34 -13.97 -4.88
C THR A 54 -11.14 -14.75 -5.42
N THR A 55 -11.28 -16.06 -5.61
CA THR A 55 -10.20 -16.90 -6.16
C THR A 55 -9.85 -16.48 -7.58
N LEU A 56 -10.84 -16.18 -8.43
CA LEU A 56 -10.61 -15.67 -9.77
C LEU A 56 -9.90 -14.32 -9.74
N GLU A 57 -10.33 -13.40 -8.88
CA GLU A 57 -9.73 -12.08 -8.75
C GLU A 57 -8.26 -12.14 -8.31
N GLU A 58 -7.95 -12.99 -7.34
CA GLU A 58 -6.59 -13.16 -6.79
C GLU A 58 -5.62 -13.85 -7.74
N ASN A 59 -6.11 -14.78 -8.59
CA ASN A 59 -5.27 -15.66 -9.41
C ASN A 59 -5.29 -15.33 -10.90
N SER A 60 -6.09 -14.35 -11.34
CA SER A 60 -6.17 -13.96 -12.74
C SER A 60 -5.03 -13.02 -13.13
N ASP A 61 -4.50 -13.21 -14.34
CA ASP A 61 -3.54 -12.29 -14.93
C ASP A 61 -4.25 -11.08 -15.52
N PHE A 62 -3.92 -9.88 -15.04
CA PHE A 62 -4.48 -8.62 -15.56
C PHE A 62 -3.45 -7.86 -16.38
N GLY A 63 -3.91 -7.19 -17.44
CA GLY A 63 -3.06 -6.31 -18.24
C GLY A 63 -3.56 -6.09 -19.66
N ASP A 64 -2.62 -5.74 -20.53
CA ASP A 64 -2.86 -5.30 -21.90
C ASP A 64 -2.41 -6.31 -22.95
N LYS A 65 -1.98 -7.51 -22.55
CA LYS A 65 -1.56 -8.56 -23.48
C LYS A 65 -2.66 -9.58 -23.75
N THR A 66 -2.56 -10.19 -24.92
CA THR A 66 -3.38 -11.35 -25.29
C THR A 66 -3.34 -12.41 -24.20
N GLY A 67 -4.51 -12.93 -23.80
CA GLY A 67 -4.66 -13.90 -22.72
C GLY A 67 -4.77 -13.31 -21.31
N GLN A 68 -4.56 -11.99 -21.14
CA GLN A 68 -4.79 -11.29 -19.87
C GLN A 68 -6.21 -10.71 -19.80
N TYR A 69 -6.70 -10.49 -18.59
CA TYR A 69 -7.93 -9.74 -18.34
C TYR A 69 -7.66 -8.24 -18.31
N PRO A 70 -8.50 -7.39 -18.93
CA PRO A 70 -8.36 -5.95 -18.82
C PRO A 70 -8.45 -5.51 -17.35
N SER A 71 -7.65 -4.54 -16.91
CA SER A 71 -7.63 -4.13 -15.49
C SER A 71 -8.99 -3.70 -14.95
N TYR A 72 -9.83 -3.06 -15.79
CA TYR A 72 -11.19 -2.65 -15.41
C TYR A 72 -12.13 -3.83 -15.13
N SER A 73 -11.85 -5.02 -15.69
CA SER A 73 -12.71 -6.20 -15.53
C SER A 73 -12.69 -6.75 -14.09
N ARG A 74 -11.67 -6.41 -13.29
CA ARG A 74 -11.63 -6.71 -11.85
C ARG A 74 -12.86 -6.21 -11.11
N ASN A 75 -13.33 -5.01 -11.46
CA ASN A 75 -14.50 -4.41 -10.82
C ASN A 75 -15.77 -5.27 -11.03
N ILE A 76 -15.84 -6.07 -12.09
CA ILE A 76 -16.95 -7.03 -12.29
C ILE A 76 -17.02 -8.01 -11.13
N LEU A 77 -15.88 -8.54 -10.67
CA LEU A 77 -15.80 -9.49 -9.56
C LEU A 77 -16.00 -8.77 -8.21
N VAL A 78 -15.32 -7.64 -8.00
CA VAL A 78 -15.40 -6.87 -6.75
C VAL A 78 -16.83 -6.39 -6.46
N ASP A 79 -17.51 -5.82 -7.46
CA ASP A 79 -18.89 -5.35 -7.33
C ASP A 79 -19.87 -6.52 -7.08
N ALA A 80 -19.60 -7.67 -7.70
CA ALA A 80 -20.41 -8.87 -7.54
C ALA A 80 -20.22 -9.52 -6.16
N VAL A 81 -19.00 -9.55 -5.61
CA VAL A 81 -18.74 -9.99 -4.23
C VAL A 81 -19.45 -9.07 -3.22
N SER A 82 -19.36 -7.75 -3.41
CA SER A 82 -20.07 -6.78 -2.57
C SER A 82 -21.59 -6.97 -2.62
N SER A 83 -22.14 -7.16 -3.82
CA SER A 83 -23.57 -7.41 -4.03
C SER A 83 -24.00 -8.73 -3.38
N ALA A 84 -23.27 -9.83 -3.59
CA ALA A 84 -23.58 -11.13 -3.00
C ALA A 84 -23.54 -11.10 -1.46
N ASN A 85 -22.57 -10.40 -0.86
CA ASN A 85 -22.53 -10.20 0.59
C ASN A 85 -23.77 -9.44 1.10
N ARG A 86 -24.17 -8.38 0.39
CA ARG A 86 -25.40 -7.64 0.72
C ARG A 86 -26.63 -8.55 0.60
N ASP A 87 -26.71 -9.37 -0.44
CA ASP A 87 -27.85 -10.25 -0.69
C ASP A 87 -27.95 -11.35 0.39
N ILE A 88 -26.82 -11.86 0.90
CA ILE A 88 -26.79 -12.73 2.09
C ILE A 88 -27.41 -12.02 3.31
N LEU A 89 -27.08 -10.75 3.56
CA LEU A 89 -27.65 -9.99 4.66
C LEU A 89 -29.16 -9.77 4.50
N LEU A 90 -29.63 -9.56 3.27
CA LEU A 90 -31.07 -9.46 2.98
C LEU A 90 -31.78 -10.78 3.27
N ILE A 91 -31.23 -11.92 2.87
CA ILE A 91 -31.80 -13.24 3.18
C ILE A 91 -31.85 -13.47 4.69
N LYS A 92 -30.81 -13.09 5.43
CA LYS A 92 -30.75 -13.30 6.88
C LYS A 92 -31.71 -12.38 7.66
N TYR A 93 -31.85 -11.12 7.26
CA TYR A 93 -32.40 -10.11 8.18
C TYR A 93 -33.57 -9.28 7.64
N GLN A 94 -33.84 -9.30 6.34
CA GLN A 94 -34.93 -8.51 5.77
C GLN A 94 -36.30 -9.06 6.20
N ASN A 95 -37.24 -8.15 6.49
CA ASN A 95 -38.63 -8.50 6.78
C ASN A 95 -39.59 -7.60 5.97
N PRO A 96 -40.45 -8.16 5.10
CA PRO A 96 -40.55 -9.59 4.77
C PRO A 96 -39.26 -10.11 4.11
N ALA A 97 -38.95 -11.39 4.34
CA ALA A 97 -37.79 -12.03 3.73
C ALA A 97 -37.93 -12.08 2.20
N PRO A 98 -36.81 -12.08 1.44
CA PRO A 98 -36.84 -12.20 -0.02
C PRO A 98 -37.56 -13.47 -0.47
N SER A 99 -38.31 -13.37 -1.56
CA SER A 99 -38.95 -14.51 -2.22
C SER A 99 -37.94 -15.46 -2.85
N GLU A 100 -38.34 -16.71 -3.12
CA GLU A 100 -37.48 -17.70 -3.80
C GLU A 100 -36.98 -17.19 -5.16
N ASN A 101 -37.83 -16.53 -5.95
CA ASN A 101 -37.43 -15.93 -7.22
C ASN A 101 -36.37 -14.83 -7.05
N GLU A 102 -36.43 -14.06 -5.97
CA GLU A 102 -35.41 -13.04 -5.67
C GLU A 102 -34.08 -13.70 -5.26
N LYS A 103 -34.13 -14.76 -4.45
CA LYS A 103 -32.93 -15.53 -4.08
C LYS A 103 -32.27 -16.20 -5.28
N GLU A 104 -33.06 -16.77 -6.19
CA GLU A 104 -32.57 -17.32 -7.46
C GLU A 104 -31.91 -16.22 -8.32
N ARG A 105 -32.51 -15.02 -8.36
CA ARG A 105 -31.92 -13.88 -9.04
C ARG A 105 -30.56 -13.49 -8.47
N TYR A 106 -30.40 -13.44 -7.14
CA TYR A 106 -29.11 -13.14 -6.50
C TYR A 106 -28.01 -14.12 -6.94
N VAL A 107 -28.30 -15.42 -6.94
CA VAL A 107 -27.36 -16.45 -7.39
C VAL A 107 -27.03 -16.30 -8.88
N SER A 108 -28.03 -16.05 -9.72
CA SER A 108 -27.85 -15.85 -11.16
C SER A 108 -27.00 -14.61 -11.47
N GLU A 109 -27.17 -13.52 -10.73
CA GLU A 109 -26.38 -12.30 -10.90
C GLU A 109 -24.89 -12.54 -10.60
N ALA A 110 -24.57 -13.28 -9.54
CA ALA A 110 -23.20 -13.68 -9.22
C ALA A 110 -22.60 -14.62 -10.29
N GLN A 111 -23.35 -15.62 -10.77
CA GLN A 111 -22.90 -16.51 -11.85
C GLN A 111 -22.65 -15.77 -13.18
N ASN A 112 -23.52 -14.81 -13.50
CA ASN A 112 -23.37 -13.97 -14.68
C ASN A 112 -22.17 -13.03 -14.56
N ALA A 113 -21.80 -12.58 -13.36
CA ALA A 113 -20.58 -11.81 -13.14
C ALA A 113 -19.33 -12.64 -13.47
N ILE A 114 -19.24 -13.89 -12.98
CA ILE A 114 -18.15 -14.81 -13.33
C ILE A 114 -18.08 -15.03 -14.84
N SER A 115 -19.23 -15.26 -15.48
CA SER A 115 -19.29 -15.47 -16.94
C SER A 115 -18.82 -14.25 -17.73
N ARG A 116 -19.25 -13.04 -17.33
CA ARG A 116 -18.80 -11.78 -17.93
C ARG A 116 -17.31 -11.53 -17.72
N PHE A 117 -16.79 -11.85 -16.54
CA PHE A 117 -15.37 -11.76 -16.24
C PHE A 117 -14.56 -12.68 -17.15
N ASN A 118 -14.89 -13.98 -17.19
CA ASN A 118 -14.19 -14.95 -18.06
C ASN A 118 -14.25 -14.56 -19.55
N ALA A 119 -15.39 -14.02 -20.01
CA ALA A 119 -15.55 -13.55 -21.38
C ALA A 119 -14.75 -12.27 -21.69
N SER A 120 -14.25 -11.56 -20.68
CA SER A 120 -13.50 -10.32 -20.87
C SER A 120 -12.02 -10.53 -21.21
N VAL A 121 -11.54 -11.78 -21.19
CA VAL A 121 -10.16 -12.12 -21.56
C VAL A 121 -9.81 -11.55 -22.93
N ARG A 122 -8.65 -10.89 -23.01
CA ARG A 122 -8.19 -10.27 -24.25
C ARG A 122 -7.80 -11.35 -25.27
N THR A 123 -8.37 -11.27 -26.46
CA THR A 123 -8.01 -12.12 -27.60
C THR A 123 -6.87 -11.56 -28.44
N GLU A 124 -6.51 -10.30 -28.20
CA GLU A 124 -5.41 -9.56 -28.84
C GLU A 124 -4.80 -8.58 -27.84
N ASP A 125 -3.60 -8.07 -28.15
CA ASP A 125 -2.97 -7.01 -27.35
C ASP A 125 -3.82 -5.74 -27.42
N ALA A 126 -3.93 -5.03 -26.31
CA ALA A 126 -4.61 -3.74 -26.28
C ALA A 126 -3.88 -2.75 -27.18
N GLU A 127 -4.62 -2.04 -28.03
CA GLU A 127 -4.10 -0.83 -28.65
C GLU A 127 -3.79 0.19 -27.56
N THR A 128 -2.50 0.48 -27.38
CA THR A 128 -2.02 1.45 -26.42
C THR A 128 -1.49 2.65 -27.17
N ILE A 129 -1.84 3.84 -26.71
CA ILE A 129 -1.24 5.07 -27.24
C ILE A 129 -0.04 5.39 -26.34
N PRO A 130 1.20 5.35 -26.87
CA PRO A 130 2.38 5.73 -26.11
C PRO A 130 2.22 7.13 -25.50
N ALA A 131 2.44 7.21 -24.20
CA ALA A 131 2.32 8.46 -23.45
C ALA A 131 3.15 8.40 -22.16
N GLU A 132 3.63 9.56 -21.72
CA GLU A 132 4.30 9.72 -20.44
C GLU A 132 3.37 10.44 -19.45
N LEU A 133 3.30 9.95 -18.22
CA LEU A 133 2.52 10.59 -17.16
C LEU A 133 3.29 11.78 -16.58
N PHE A 134 2.74 12.98 -16.75
CA PHE A 134 3.13 14.19 -16.04
C PHE A 134 2.24 14.41 -14.82
N VAL A 135 2.82 14.77 -13.68
CA VAL A 135 2.10 15.16 -12.45
C VAL A 135 2.62 16.52 -11.98
N ASP A 136 1.70 17.45 -11.68
CA ASP A 136 2.03 18.77 -11.13
C ASP A 136 2.05 18.72 -9.59
N GLY A 137 3.04 18.04 -9.03
CA GLY A 137 3.10 17.74 -7.59
C GLY A 137 3.74 18.81 -6.71
N LYS A 138 4.24 19.92 -7.28
CA LYS A 138 4.93 20.97 -6.51
C LYS A 138 4.09 21.62 -5.40
N SER A 139 2.76 21.62 -5.52
CA SER A 139 1.84 22.14 -4.50
C SER A 139 1.49 21.12 -3.41
N ASN A 140 1.93 19.85 -3.55
CA ASN A 140 1.52 18.70 -2.75
C ASN A 140 0.04 18.30 -2.90
N GLU A 141 -0.72 18.93 -3.81
CA GLU A 141 -2.12 18.59 -4.10
C GLU A 141 -2.26 17.51 -5.18
N SER A 142 -1.22 17.34 -6.00
CA SER A 142 -1.17 16.31 -7.04
C SER A 142 -0.09 15.28 -6.71
N TYR A 143 -0.42 14.00 -6.77
CA TYR A 143 0.48 12.91 -6.42
C TYR A 143 -0.06 11.58 -6.93
N ILE A 144 0.71 10.51 -6.73
CA ILE A 144 0.23 9.14 -6.96
C ILE A 144 0.11 8.44 -5.62
N ASP A 145 -1.09 7.95 -5.30
CA ASP A 145 -1.38 7.09 -4.17
C ASP A 145 -1.31 5.62 -4.63
N PHE A 146 -0.38 4.84 -4.09
CA PHE A 146 -0.23 3.42 -4.43
C PHE A 146 -0.93 2.49 -3.42
N GLY A 147 -1.74 3.05 -2.53
CA GLY A 147 -2.37 2.36 -1.42
C GLY A 147 -1.39 2.02 -0.29
N ARG A 148 -1.95 1.52 0.81
CA ARG A 148 -1.19 0.97 1.93
C ARG A 148 -1.05 -0.54 1.75
N SER A 149 0.17 -1.03 1.60
CA SER A 149 0.47 -2.47 1.64
C SER A 149 1.73 -2.74 2.44
N LYS A 150 1.73 -3.87 3.17
CA LYS A 150 2.90 -4.37 3.89
C LYS A 150 3.98 -4.84 2.91
N ASP A 151 3.60 -5.21 1.69
CA ASP A 151 4.51 -5.70 0.66
C ASP A 151 5.53 -4.64 0.23
N TYR A 152 5.18 -3.35 0.35
CA TYR A 152 6.09 -2.25 0.02
C TYR A 152 7.16 -1.99 1.08
N VAL A 153 7.07 -2.62 2.26
CA VAL A 153 7.97 -2.36 3.39
C VAL A 153 8.61 -3.62 3.99
N ASN A 154 7.94 -4.78 3.90
CA ASN A 154 8.42 -6.05 4.42
C ASN A 154 8.94 -6.94 3.28
N PHE A 155 10.26 -7.03 3.21
CA PHE A 155 11.00 -7.75 2.19
C PHE A 155 11.69 -9.00 2.74
N GLY A 156 11.34 -9.43 3.95
CA GLY A 156 11.86 -10.64 4.58
C GLY A 156 11.76 -10.59 6.10
N GLU A 157 12.39 -11.54 6.76
CA GLU A 157 12.56 -11.51 8.21
C GLU A 157 13.54 -10.41 8.62
N THR A 158 13.37 -9.84 9.81
CA THR A 158 14.30 -8.85 10.38
C THR A 158 15.74 -9.39 10.38
N GLY A 159 16.68 -8.63 9.82
CA GLY A 159 18.07 -9.07 9.65
C GLY A 159 18.29 -10.03 8.47
N SER A 160 17.29 -10.20 7.62
CA SER A 160 17.36 -10.94 6.36
C SER A 160 16.55 -10.26 5.24
N GLN A 161 16.18 -8.99 5.38
CA GLN A 161 15.48 -8.26 4.32
C GLN A 161 16.40 -7.97 3.13
N ALA A 162 15.91 -8.19 1.91
CA ALA A 162 16.62 -7.83 0.69
C ALA A 162 15.64 -7.31 -0.35
N PHE A 163 15.93 -6.16 -0.96
CA PHE A 163 15.01 -5.52 -1.88
C PHE A 163 15.68 -4.61 -2.90
N THR A 164 14.94 -4.31 -3.96
CA THR A 164 15.34 -3.35 -4.99
C THR A 164 14.15 -2.45 -5.32
N ILE A 165 14.36 -1.14 -5.25
CA ILE A 165 13.39 -0.13 -5.70
C ILE A 165 13.97 0.56 -6.93
N GLU A 166 13.27 0.51 -8.04
CA GLU A 166 13.72 0.99 -9.33
C GLU A 166 12.64 1.87 -9.97
N LEU A 167 13.05 3.01 -10.52
CA LEU A 167 12.16 3.88 -11.28
C LEU A 167 12.95 4.75 -12.27
N TRP A 168 12.24 5.24 -13.28
CA TRP A 168 12.69 6.38 -14.08
C TRP A 168 11.98 7.62 -13.59
N VAL A 169 12.72 8.72 -13.43
CA VAL A 169 12.20 10.03 -13.03
C VAL A 169 12.75 11.13 -13.92
N LYS A 170 11.96 12.19 -14.10
CA LYS A 170 12.36 13.43 -14.77
C LYS A 170 11.71 14.60 -14.03
N ILE A 171 12.51 15.33 -13.26
CA ILE A 171 12.07 16.57 -12.58
C ILE A 171 11.97 17.67 -13.62
N THR A 172 10.85 18.40 -13.65
CA THR A 172 10.72 19.64 -14.44
C THR A 172 10.74 20.89 -13.58
N GLU A 173 10.20 20.79 -12.36
CA GLU A 173 10.13 21.90 -11.41
C GLU A 173 10.14 21.35 -9.99
N HIS A 174 10.99 21.90 -9.13
CA HIS A 174 11.03 21.57 -7.71
C HIS A 174 9.86 22.23 -6.96
N GLY A 175 9.42 21.58 -5.88
CA GLY A 175 8.52 22.20 -4.91
C GLY A 175 9.22 23.25 -4.03
N PRO A 176 8.48 23.89 -3.12
CA PRO A 176 8.99 24.96 -2.26
C PRO A 176 9.88 24.46 -1.10
N ASN A 177 9.97 23.15 -0.87
CA ASN A 177 10.74 22.55 0.21
C ASN A 177 12.15 22.12 -0.22
N ASP A 178 13.01 21.83 0.76
CA ASP A 178 14.38 21.35 0.53
C ASP A 178 14.47 20.03 -0.26
N ASN A 179 13.39 19.24 -0.27
CA ASN A 179 13.33 17.92 -0.90
C ASN A 179 12.28 17.90 -2.01
N SER A 180 12.50 17.02 -2.98
CA SER A 180 11.56 16.63 -4.03
C SER A 180 11.42 15.10 -4.00
N ILE A 181 10.36 14.60 -3.39
CA ILE A 181 10.14 13.17 -3.14
C ILE A 181 9.67 12.47 -4.40
N PHE A 182 10.42 11.45 -4.83
CA PHE A 182 10.04 10.61 -5.97
C PHE A 182 9.03 9.55 -5.54
N LEU A 183 9.42 8.72 -4.57
CA LEU A 183 8.64 7.58 -4.10
C LEU A 183 8.95 7.33 -2.63
N SER A 184 7.92 7.13 -1.80
CA SER A 184 8.08 7.02 -0.35
C SER A 184 7.07 6.08 0.30
N THR A 185 7.59 5.16 1.11
CA THR A 185 6.88 4.46 2.20
C THR A 185 7.31 4.96 3.58
N PHE A 186 8.34 5.81 3.62
CA PHE A 186 9.05 6.22 4.83
C PHE A 186 8.14 6.97 5.79
N PHE A 187 8.24 6.59 7.06
CA PHE A 187 7.54 7.25 8.15
C PHE A 187 8.46 7.36 9.36
N SER A 188 8.53 8.56 9.95
CA SER A 188 9.25 8.85 11.20
C SER A 188 8.24 9.28 12.24
N ASN A 189 8.29 8.68 13.43
CA ASN A 189 7.53 9.13 14.58
C ASN A 189 8.48 9.55 15.69
N ASP A 190 8.76 10.85 15.73
CA ASP A 190 9.68 11.46 16.68
C ASP A 190 9.18 11.34 18.13
N GLY A 191 7.85 11.30 18.34
CA GLY A 191 7.28 11.14 19.68
C GLY A 191 7.46 9.74 20.27
N SER A 192 7.63 8.72 19.42
CA SER A 192 7.81 7.32 19.82
C SER A 192 9.17 6.74 19.41
N ASN A 193 10.09 7.58 18.90
CA ASN A 193 11.45 7.24 18.50
C ASN A 193 11.58 6.01 17.59
N TRP A 194 10.76 5.93 16.54
CA TRP A 194 10.91 4.90 15.51
C TRP A 194 10.82 5.47 14.10
N ARG A 195 11.51 4.79 13.17
CA ARG A 195 11.52 5.09 11.74
C ARG A 195 11.32 3.80 10.95
N ASN A 196 10.41 3.82 9.99
CA ASN A 196 10.02 2.65 9.21
C ASN A 196 10.00 2.98 7.72
N GLY A 197 10.29 1.99 6.88
CA GLY A 197 10.17 2.15 5.43
C GLY A 197 11.37 2.81 4.79
N TRP A 198 11.18 3.24 3.54
CA TRP A 198 12.20 3.85 2.69
C TRP A 198 11.62 4.98 1.82
N MET A 199 12.47 5.87 1.35
CA MET A 199 12.13 6.91 0.38
C MET A 199 13.30 7.23 -0.55
N MET A 200 12.98 7.65 -1.77
CA MET A 200 13.93 8.08 -2.80
C MET A 200 13.56 9.48 -3.26
N TYR A 201 14.53 10.39 -3.31
CA TYR A 201 14.25 11.81 -3.51
C TYR A 201 15.47 12.61 -3.94
N TRP A 202 15.21 13.82 -4.46
CA TRP A 202 16.21 14.87 -4.60
C TRP A 202 16.21 15.78 -3.36
N ARG A 203 17.37 16.32 -3.00
CA ARG A 203 17.52 17.33 -1.93
C ARG A 203 18.46 18.45 -2.37
N VAL A 204 18.18 19.68 -1.96
CA VAL A 204 18.93 20.91 -2.31
C VAL A 204 20.39 20.95 -1.81
N ALA A 205 20.77 20.07 -0.88
CA ALA A 205 22.12 19.96 -0.35
C ALA A 205 23.18 19.81 -1.46
N ASP A 206 24.35 20.43 -1.28
CA ASP A 206 25.48 20.37 -2.21
C ASP A 206 25.13 20.70 -3.68
N ASN A 207 24.29 21.72 -3.86
CA ASN A 207 23.72 22.14 -5.15
C ASN A 207 22.83 21.07 -5.81
N GLY A 208 22.20 20.20 -5.04
CA GLY A 208 21.35 19.10 -5.50
C GLY A 208 22.02 17.73 -5.39
N ILE A 209 21.40 16.82 -4.64
CA ILE A 209 21.77 15.42 -4.50
C ILE A 209 20.56 14.51 -4.73
N TYR A 210 20.79 13.31 -5.27
CA TYR A 210 19.84 12.20 -5.18
C TYR A 210 20.18 11.38 -3.96
N ARG A 211 19.16 11.03 -3.18
CA ARG A 211 19.29 10.33 -1.91
C ARG A 211 18.24 9.24 -1.81
N ALA A 212 18.64 8.14 -1.18
CA ALA A 212 17.69 7.19 -0.61
C ALA A 212 17.84 7.22 0.90
N THR A 213 16.72 7.09 1.61
CA THR A 213 16.69 7.05 3.07
C THR A 213 15.85 5.88 3.53
N TRP A 214 16.29 5.18 4.56
CA TRP A 214 15.47 4.15 5.22
C TRP A 214 15.64 4.18 6.73
N GLY A 215 14.58 3.75 7.42
CA GLY A 215 14.60 3.54 8.86
C GLY A 215 15.26 2.20 9.19
N GLY A 216 15.90 2.11 10.35
CA GLY A 216 16.41 0.83 10.82
C GLY A 216 16.50 0.69 12.32
N ILE A 217 16.79 -0.54 12.69
CA ILE A 217 16.95 -1.00 14.06
C ILE A 217 18.44 -0.89 14.38
N LEU A 218 18.79 -0.21 15.46
CA LEU A 218 20.15 -0.07 15.95
C LEU A 218 20.56 -1.28 16.78
N SER A 219 21.86 -1.41 17.05
CA SER A 219 22.39 -2.59 17.77
C SER A 219 21.96 -2.73 19.23
N ASP A 220 21.39 -1.67 19.82
CA ASP A 220 20.72 -1.66 21.13
C ASP A 220 19.21 -1.94 21.04
N ASN A 221 18.74 -2.36 19.86
CA ASN A 221 17.34 -2.64 19.54
C ASN A 221 16.43 -1.39 19.57
N THR A 222 16.98 -0.19 19.48
CA THR A 222 16.18 1.03 19.25
C THR A 222 15.85 1.18 17.77
N HIS A 223 14.64 1.63 17.44
CA HIS A 223 14.14 1.68 16.05
C HIS A 223 14.42 3.03 15.38
N TRP A 224 15.44 3.75 15.85
CA TRP A 224 15.75 5.12 15.44
C TRP A 224 16.90 5.22 14.42
N GLY A 225 17.39 4.10 13.92
CA GLY A 225 18.41 4.06 12.89
C GLY A 225 17.97 4.79 11.62
N LEU A 226 18.93 5.46 10.98
CA LEU A 226 18.71 6.24 9.76
C LEU A 226 19.97 6.20 8.90
N TRP A 227 19.83 5.76 7.66
CA TRP A 227 20.90 5.78 6.67
C TRP A 227 20.46 6.57 5.45
N GLU A 228 21.38 7.34 4.90
CA GLU A 228 21.09 8.34 3.86
C GLU A 228 22.19 8.41 2.78
N PRO A 229 22.54 7.27 2.13
CA PRO A 229 23.47 7.32 1.02
C PRO A 229 22.94 8.26 -0.07
N ASN A 230 23.87 8.96 -0.71
CA ASN A 230 23.53 9.96 -1.70
C ASN A 230 24.68 10.15 -2.68
N PHE A 231 24.35 10.76 -3.81
CA PHE A 231 25.31 11.18 -4.83
C PHE A 231 24.82 12.47 -5.47
N LYS A 232 25.72 13.13 -6.22
CA LYS A 232 25.41 14.37 -6.92
C LYS A 232 24.24 14.17 -7.88
N ALA A 233 23.20 15.01 -7.76
CA ALA A 233 22.07 14.93 -8.67
C ALA A 233 22.52 15.32 -10.10
N PRO A 234 22.10 14.56 -11.12
CA PRO A 234 22.19 15.01 -12.52
C PRO A 234 21.27 16.21 -12.77
N GLN A 235 21.39 16.81 -13.96
CA GLN A 235 20.58 17.96 -14.37
C GLN A 235 19.09 17.60 -14.53
N ASP A 236 18.21 18.51 -14.11
CA ASP A 236 16.77 18.43 -14.35
C ASP A 236 16.40 18.35 -15.83
N ASN A 237 15.13 18.03 -16.11
CA ASN A 237 14.55 17.87 -17.44
C ASN A 237 15.14 16.72 -18.29
N LEU A 238 15.91 15.83 -17.67
CA LEU A 238 16.40 14.60 -18.27
C LEU A 238 15.75 13.38 -17.62
N TRP A 239 15.46 12.35 -18.42
CA TRP A 239 15.08 11.04 -17.90
C TRP A 239 16.27 10.38 -17.21
N GLN A 240 16.06 9.95 -15.98
CA GLN A 240 17.10 9.38 -15.13
C GLN A 240 16.58 8.09 -14.52
N HIS A 241 17.35 7.03 -14.67
CA HIS A 241 17.07 5.74 -14.04
C HIS A 241 17.74 5.71 -12.67
N PHE A 242 16.94 5.77 -11.61
CA PHE A 242 17.43 5.78 -10.23
C PHE A 242 17.00 4.49 -9.53
N VAL A 243 17.96 3.79 -8.95
CA VAL A 243 17.73 2.51 -8.28
C VAL A 243 18.37 2.47 -6.91
N LEU A 244 17.65 1.95 -5.92
CA LEU A 244 18.14 1.52 -4.62
C LEU A 244 18.16 -0.01 -4.57
N VAL A 245 19.32 -0.60 -4.28
CA VAL A 245 19.45 -2.02 -3.92
C VAL A 245 19.88 -2.10 -2.47
N TYR A 246 19.21 -2.93 -1.66
CA TYR A 246 19.48 -3.13 -0.24
C TYR A 246 19.55 -4.63 0.12
N ASN A 247 20.45 -5.00 1.02
CA ASN A 247 20.48 -6.35 1.60
C ASN A 247 20.98 -6.35 3.06
N ASP A 248 20.17 -6.96 3.94
CA ASP A 248 20.46 -7.11 5.35
C ASP A 248 21.65 -8.06 5.65
N LYS A 249 22.16 -8.76 4.65
CA LYS A 249 23.31 -9.66 4.77
C LYS A 249 24.52 -9.17 3.97
N GLY A 250 24.41 -7.98 3.39
CA GLY A 250 25.42 -7.39 2.54
C GLY A 250 25.27 -7.78 1.06
N LEU A 251 26.07 -7.12 0.23
CA LEU A 251 26.09 -7.23 -1.23
C LEU A 251 27.47 -7.68 -1.70
N ASP A 252 27.55 -8.35 -2.86
CA ASP A 252 28.80 -8.77 -3.50
C ASP A 252 29.75 -9.59 -2.62
N GLY A 253 29.21 -10.36 -1.67
CA GLY A 253 30.00 -11.13 -0.70
C GLY A 253 30.65 -10.29 0.40
N ASN A 254 30.39 -8.97 0.45
CA ASN A 254 30.79 -8.08 1.52
C ASN A 254 29.61 -7.84 2.48
N SER A 255 29.69 -8.40 3.70
CA SER A 255 28.66 -8.26 4.73
C SER A 255 28.41 -6.81 5.17
N ASN A 256 29.40 -5.94 5.00
CA ASN A 256 29.29 -4.53 5.38
C ASN A 256 28.61 -3.70 4.30
N LEU A 257 28.66 -4.09 3.02
CA LEU A 257 28.05 -3.33 1.92
C LEU A 257 26.54 -3.55 1.91
N ARG A 258 25.78 -2.68 2.58
CA ARG A 258 24.33 -2.83 2.80
C ARG A 258 23.48 -2.35 1.64
N ALA A 259 23.93 -1.33 0.94
CA ALA A 259 23.18 -0.77 -0.15
C ALA A 259 24.07 -0.22 -1.27
N LYS A 260 23.50 -0.22 -2.47
CA LYS A 260 24.03 0.48 -3.65
C LYS A 260 22.94 1.38 -4.21
N LEU A 261 23.32 2.58 -4.59
CA LEU A 261 22.50 3.49 -5.39
C LEU A 261 23.05 3.51 -6.81
N TYR A 262 22.15 3.46 -7.79
CA TYR A 262 22.53 3.48 -9.20
C TYR A 262 21.91 4.68 -9.89
N LEU A 263 22.68 5.29 -10.80
CA LEU A 263 22.19 6.26 -11.77
C LEU A 263 22.48 5.71 -13.17
N ASN A 264 21.46 5.60 -14.00
CA ASN A 264 21.60 5.23 -15.42
C ASN A 264 22.39 3.92 -15.60
N GLY A 265 22.03 2.90 -14.82
CA GLY A 265 22.64 1.57 -14.90
C GLY A 265 24.01 1.44 -14.21
N GLN A 266 24.57 2.50 -13.62
CA GLN A 266 25.90 2.50 -12.99
C GLN A 266 25.82 2.79 -11.49
N VAL A 267 26.67 2.14 -10.68
CA VAL A 267 26.76 2.43 -9.24
C VAL A 267 27.24 3.86 -9.04
N ALA A 268 26.45 4.66 -8.33
CA ALA A 268 26.71 6.07 -8.04
C ALA A 268 27.08 6.33 -6.57
N ALA A 269 26.56 5.51 -5.65
CA ALA A 269 26.92 5.54 -4.23
C ALA A 269 26.73 4.18 -3.56
N THR A 270 27.36 4.02 -2.41
CA THR A 270 27.27 2.82 -1.57
C THR A 270 26.99 3.20 -0.13
N GLN A 271 26.33 2.32 0.61
CA GLN A 271 26.22 2.40 2.07
C GLN A 271 26.90 1.19 2.69
N GLU A 272 27.92 1.44 3.51
CA GLU A 272 28.51 0.42 4.36
C GLU A 272 27.97 0.53 5.79
N ASN A 273 27.79 -0.62 6.45
CA ASN A 273 27.57 -0.72 7.88
C ASN A 273 28.23 -2.00 8.40
N ALA A 274 29.26 -1.84 9.24
CA ALA A 274 29.99 -2.97 9.82
C ALA A 274 29.25 -3.66 10.98
N ASN A 275 28.20 -3.03 11.52
CA ASN A 275 27.44 -3.59 12.63
C ASN A 275 26.31 -4.47 12.10
N SER A 276 26.52 -5.78 12.12
CA SER A 276 25.53 -6.75 11.59
C SER A 276 24.20 -6.79 12.36
N ARG A 277 24.13 -6.15 13.54
CA ARG A 277 22.88 -6.01 14.31
C ARG A 277 22.07 -4.79 13.87
N GLU A 278 22.65 -3.90 13.08
CA GLU A 278 21.97 -2.73 12.55
C GLU A 278 21.36 -3.06 11.19
N VAL A 279 20.03 -3.06 11.13
CA VAL A 279 19.26 -3.67 10.03
C VAL A 279 18.10 -2.77 9.64
N TYR A 280 17.54 -2.99 8.46
CA TYR A 280 16.36 -2.25 8.01
C TYR A 280 15.17 -2.50 8.94
N ASN A 281 14.34 -1.48 9.16
CA ASN A 281 13.13 -1.57 9.98
C ASN A 281 11.85 -1.61 9.12
N SER A 282 11.16 -2.74 9.19
CA SER A 282 9.78 -2.94 8.71
C SER A 282 8.77 -3.20 9.84
N SER A 283 9.24 -3.23 11.09
CA SER A 283 8.47 -3.76 12.22
C SER A 283 7.41 -2.80 12.76
N ASP A 284 7.55 -1.51 12.48
CA ASP A 284 6.61 -0.47 12.91
C ASP A 284 5.52 -0.16 11.88
N TYR A 285 5.39 -0.96 10.81
CA TYR A 285 4.38 -0.78 9.77
C TYR A 285 2.94 -0.69 10.32
N ASP A 286 2.62 -1.45 11.36
CA ASP A 286 1.29 -1.48 11.96
C ASP A 286 1.02 -0.26 12.87
N ASN A 287 2.05 0.55 13.17
CA ASN A 287 1.93 1.76 14.00
C ASN A 287 1.47 3.00 13.23
N TYR A 288 1.31 2.90 11.90
CA TYR A 288 0.80 3.99 11.07
C TYR A 288 -0.05 3.48 9.90
N ASN A 289 -1.02 4.29 9.49
CA ASN A 289 -1.95 3.96 8.42
C ASN A 289 -1.80 4.93 7.26
N LYS A 290 -0.68 4.84 6.54
CA LYS A 290 -0.39 5.69 5.37
C LYS A 290 0.00 4.89 4.14
N PRO A 291 -0.43 5.32 2.95
CA PRO A 291 -0.08 4.69 1.70
C PRO A 291 1.38 4.96 1.29
N MET A 292 1.89 4.14 0.38
CA MET A 292 3.04 4.53 -0.43
C MET A 292 2.62 5.64 -1.38
N THR A 293 3.49 6.64 -1.55
CA THR A 293 3.18 7.85 -2.31
C THR A 293 4.30 8.17 -3.28
N GLY A 294 3.94 8.70 -4.46
CA GLY A 294 4.89 9.27 -5.41
C GLY A 294 4.59 10.74 -5.65
N PHE A 295 5.62 11.54 -5.92
CA PHE A 295 5.55 13.01 -6.01
C PHE A 295 5.21 13.74 -4.70
N CYS A 296 5.26 13.07 -3.55
CA CYS A 296 5.14 13.66 -2.22
C CYS A 296 5.51 12.61 -1.16
N ARG A 297 5.49 13.00 0.12
CA ARG A 297 5.46 12.06 1.26
C ARG A 297 4.50 12.54 2.35
N TRP A 298 4.05 11.60 3.18
CA TRP A 298 3.40 11.92 4.45
C TRP A 298 4.39 12.39 5.51
N VAL A 299 3.98 13.39 6.28
CA VAL A 299 4.72 13.94 7.43
C VAL A 299 3.79 14.01 8.64
N ASN A 300 4.28 13.57 9.81
CA ASN A 300 3.59 13.64 11.10
C ASN A 300 2.16 13.09 11.10
N ASN A 301 1.86 12.11 10.24
CA ASN A 301 0.52 11.54 10.05
C ASN A 301 -0.57 12.51 9.53
N GLU A 302 -0.25 13.77 9.28
CA GLU A 302 -1.24 14.85 9.12
C GLU A 302 -1.25 15.44 7.71
N LYS A 303 -0.08 15.64 7.09
CA LYS A 303 0.04 16.39 5.84
C LYS A 303 0.99 15.74 4.86
N MET A 304 0.79 16.08 3.58
CA MET A 304 1.70 15.76 2.49
C MET A 304 2.63 16.94 2.24
N GLU A 305 3.92 16.68 2.02
CA GLU A 305 4.91 17.72 1.71
C GLU A 305 5.94 17.23 0.70
N GLU A 306 6.80 18.17 0.28
CA GLU A 306 8.04 17.92 -0.46
C GLU A 306 7.82 17.32 -1.86
N GLY A 307 6.71 17.68 -2.51
CA GLY A 307 6.44 17.29 -3.87
C GLY A 307 7.23 18.06 -4.93
N PHE A 308 7.11 17.60 -6.17
CA PHE A 308 7.72 18.21 -7.35
C PHE A 308 6.83 17.99 -8.56
N SER A 309 7.03 18.78 -9.61
CA SER A 309 6.36 18.57 -10.89
C SER A 309 7.30 17.87 -11.86
N GLY A 310 6.78 16.87 -12.56
CA GLY A 310 7.60 16.07 -13.45
C GLY A 310 6.95 14.76 -13.87
N TYR A 311 7.80 13.78 -14.18
CA TYR A 311 7.39 12.50 -14.74
C TYR A 311 8.02 11.34 -13.98
N MET A 312 7.30 10.23 -13.89
CA MET A 312 7.85 8.95 -13.45
C MET A 312 7.31 7.83 -14.34
N LYS A 313 8.14 6.81 -14.58
CA LYS A 313 7.74 5.60 -15.31
C LYS A 313 8.56 4.40 -14.88
N LYS A 314 8.09 3.21 -15.26
CA LYS A 314 8.74 1.93 -14.98
C LYS A 314 9.13 1.76 -13.50
N ILE A 315 8.18 2.03 -12.61
CA ILE A 315 8.36 1.80 -11.17
C ILE A 315 8.33 0.30 -10.92
N ARG A 316 9.34 -0.23 -10.23
CA ARG A 316 9.49 -1.65 -9.88
C ARG A 316 9.90 -1.79 -8.42
N ILE A 317 9.25 -2.70 -7.71
CA ILE A 317 9.59 -3.07 -6.34
C ILE A 317 9.85 -4.57 -6.33
N TRP A 318 11.05 -4.96 -5.91
CA TRP A 318 11.47 -6.36 -5.84
C TRP A 318 11.75 -6.75 -4.40
N LYS A 319 11.30 -7.94 -4.00
CA LYS A 319 11.66 -8.62 -2.74
C LYS A 319 12.97 -9.40 -2.89
N GLU A 320 13.94 -8.79 -3.58
CA GLU A 320 15.28 -9.31 -3.74
C GLU A 320 16.27 -8.18 -4.04
N ALA A 321 17.53 -8.37 -3.65
CA ALA A 321 18.63 -7.50 -4.05
C ALA A 321 19.10 -7.88 -5.47
N LYS A 322 18.81 -7.03 -6.45
CA LYS A 322 19.20 -7.25 -7.85
C LYS A 322 20.71 -7.01 -8.04
N THR A 323 21.29 -7.71 -9.01
CA THR A 323 22.71 -7.61 -9.35
C THR A 323 23.00 -6.42 -10.27
N ASP A 324 24.26 -5.97 -10.30
CA ASP A 324 24.73 -4.92 -11.21
C ASP A 324 24.37 -5.23 -12.68
N ALA A 325 24.51 -6.50 -13.10
CA ALA A 325 24.17 -6.95 -14.44
C ALA A 325 22.67 -6.79 -14.76
N TYR A 326 21.78 -7.11 -13.81
CA TYR A 326 20.36 -6.88 -13.99
C TYR A 326 20.06 -5.38 -14.11
N ILE A 327 20.67 -4.54 -13.25
CA ILE A 327 20.43 -3.09 -13.26
C ILE A 327 20.85 -2.48 -14.61
N GLN A 328 21.99 -2.91 -15.16
CA GLN A 328 22.46 -2.47 -16.47
C GLN A 328 21.55 -2.97 -17.62
N SER A 329 21.10 -4.22 -17.56
CA SER A 329 20.12 -4.77 -18.51
C SER A 329 18.78 -4.02 -18.45
N SER A 330 18.32 -3.65 -17.26
CA SER A 330 17.08 -2.88 -17.10
C SER A 330 17.21 -1.46 -17.64
N TYR A 331 18.32 -0.77 -17.34
CA TYR A 331 18.63 0.55 -17.89
C TYR A 331 18.66 0.56 -19.42
N SER A 332 19.29 -0.45 -20.02
CA SER A 332 19.38 -0.58 -21.49
C SER A 332 18.09 -1.08 -22.16
N GLY A 333 17.02 -1.32 -21.38
CA GLY A 333 15.73 -1.79 -21.90
C GLY A 333 15.72 -3.25 -22.34
N GLN A 334 16.71 -4.04 -21.92
CA GLN A 334 16.83 -5.47 -22.24
C GLN A 334 16.06 -6.35 -21.25
N SER A 335 15.91 -5.90 -20.00
CA SER A 335 15.06 -6.60 -19.03
C SER A 335 13.59 -6.36 -19.33
N ILE A 336 12.85 -7.44 -19.59
CA ILE A 336 11.40 -7.42 -19.72
C ILE A 336 10.81 -7.78 -18.35
N VAL A 337 9.93 -6.93 -17.82
CA VAL A 337 9.16 -7.20 -16.61
C VAL A 337 7.75 -7.55 -17.01
N THR A 338 7.28 -8.75 -16.65
CA THR A 338 5.98 -9.26 -17.09
C THR A 338 4.92 -9.23 -16.00
N GLY A 339 5.29 -9.05 -14.73
CA GLY A 339 4.37 -9.15 -13.59
C GLY A 339 4.29 -10.54 -12.96
N LYS A 340 5.05 -11.51 -13.49
CA LYS A 340 4.97 -12.94 -13.13
C LYS A 340 6.19 -13.46 -12.41
N GLU A 341 7.17 -12.59 -12.18
CA GLU A 341 8.41 -12.93 -11.52
C GLU A 341 8.16 -13.16 -10.02
N ASP A 342 8.65 -14.27 -9.47
CA ASP A 342 8.36 -14.71 -8.10
C ASP A 342 8.64 -13.64 -7.02
N ASN A 343 9.71 -12.87 -7.21
CA ASN A 343 10.15 -11.84 -6.25
C ASN A 343 9.70 -10.41 -6.64
N LEU A 344 8.83 -10.25 -7.66
CA LEU A 344 8.28 -8.95 -7.99
C LEU A 344 7.10 -8.64 -7.06
N VAL A 345 7.23 -7.55 -6.31
CA VAL A 345 6.19 -7.06 -5.40
C VAL A 345 5.16 -6.25 -6.17
N ALA A 346 5.62 -5.26 -6.92
CA ALA A 346 4.75 -4.37 -7.70
C ALA A 346 5.47 -3.78 -8.91
N ALA A 347 4.73 -3.53 -9.99
CA ALA A 347 5.28 -2.89 -11.17
C ALA A 347 4.29 -1.99 -11.93
N TRP A 348 4.62 -0.72 -12.12
CA TRP A 348 3.83 0.21 -12.94
C TRP A 348 4.65 0.76 -14.10
N ASP A 349 4.12 0.66 -15.32
CA ASP A 349 4.83 1.16 -16.50
C ASP A 349 4.70 2.66 -16.70
N PHE A 350 3.47 3.18 -16.71
CA PHE A 350 3.17 4.58 -17.09
C PHE A 350 3.83 5.01 -18.41
N THR A 351 3.84 4.11 -19.39
CA THR A 351 4.39 4.35 -20.75
C THR A 351 3.32 4.44 -21.84
N SER A 352 2.06 4.26 -21.46
CA SER A 352 0.89 4.40 -22.31
C SER A 352 -0.27 4.97 -21.52
N LYS A 353 -1.16 5.67 -22.21
CA LYS A 353 -2.40 6.13 -21.60
C LYS A 353 -3.31 4.92 -21.33
N PRO A 354 -3.78 4.71 -20.08
CA PRO A 354 -4.73 3.65 -19.77
C PRO A 354 -6.02 3.79 -20.59
N THR A 355 -6.61 2.66 -20.98
CA THR A 355 -7.92 2.66 -21.66
C THR A 355 -9.02 3.07 -20.68
N GLY A 356 -9.79 4.11 -21.00
CA GLY A 356 -10.90 4.61 -20.19
C GLY A 356 -10.62 5.95 -19.50
N ALA A 357 -11.54 6.38 -18.64
CA ALA A 357 -11.44 7.64 -17.89
C ALA A 357 -10.87 7.47 -16.47
N SER A 358 -10.36 6.27 -16.14
CA SER A 358 -9.88 5.96 -14.80
C SER A 358 -8.53 6.62 -14.51
N ASN A 359 -8.43 7.27 -13.35
CA ASN A 359 -7.17 7.70 -12.76
C ASN A 359 -6.50 6.59 -11.93
N GLU A 360 -7.05 5.37 -11.97
CA GLU A 360 -6.55 4.18 -11.29
C GLU A 360 -5.91 3.23 -12.31
N ILE A 361 -4.67 2.83 -12.03
CA ILE A 361 -3.84 1.95 -12.85
C ILE A 361 -3.42 0.76 -12.01
N LEU A 362 -3.93 -0.41 -12.36
CA LEU A 362 -3.48 -1.68 -11.78
C LEU A 362 -2.03 -1.96 -12.24
N ASP A 363 -1.21 -2.44 -11.32
CA ASP A 363 0.15 -2.83 -11.57
C ASP A 363 0.23 -4.14 -12.39
N LEU A 364 1.39 -4.45 -12.96
CA LEU A 364 1.58 -5.63 -13.80
C LEU A 364 1.40 -6.95 -13.05
N THR A 365 1.55 -6.97 -11.71
CA THR A 365 1.30 -8.17 -10.90
C THR A 365 -0.19 -8.42 -10.67
N GLY A 366 -1.04 -7.42 -10.93
CA GLY A 366 -2.45 -7.48 -10.62
C GLY A 366 -2.76 -7.45 -9.12
N LYS A 367 -1.89 -6.91 -8.27
CA LYS A 367 -2.10 -6.89 -6.80
C LYS A 367 -2.29 -5.49 -6.26
N HIS A 368 -1.78 -4.49 -6.96
CA HIS A 368 -1.65 -3.14 -6.44
C HIS A 368 -2.16 -2.10 -7.42
N THR A 369 -2.87 -1.10 -6.92
CA THR A 369 -3.45 -0.03 -7.75
C THR A 369 -2.76 1.29 -7.44
N ALA A 370 -2.32 1.98 -8.48
CA ALA A 370 -1.87 3.37 -8.42
C ALA A 370 -3.03 4.30 -8.78
N LYS A 371 -3.37 5.24 -7.90
CA LYS A 371 -4.39 6.26 -8.11
C LYS A 371 -3.72 7.62 -8.27
N ILE A 372 -3.93 8.25 -9.42
CA ILE A 372 -3.40 9.58 -9.72
C ILE A 372 -4.37 10.64 -9.18
N ILE A 373 -3.88 11.51 -8.31
CA ILE A 373 -4.66 12.53 -7.61
C ILE A 373 -4.22 13.92 -8.08
N GLY A 374 -5.16 14.85 -8.17
CA GLY A 374 -4.89 16.26 -8.50
C GLY A 374 -4.68 16.51 -9.99
N THR A 375 -3.75 17.40 -10.30
CA THR A 375 -3.44 17.87 -11.67
C THR A 375 -2.38 16.99 -12.31
N TYR A 376 -2.76 16.28 -13.38
CA TYR A 376 -1.88 15.41 -14.14
C TYR A 376 -2.27 15.38 -15.62
N GLN A 377 -1.34 14.96 -16.49
CA GLN A 377 -1.56 14.85 -17.92
C GLN A 377 -0.82 13.64 -18.51
N TRP A 378 -1.46 12.91 -19.42
CA TRP A 378 -0.80 11.92 -20.26
C TRP A 378 -0.29 12.61 -21.54
N ILE A 379 1.02 12.76 -21.64
CA ILE A 379 1.67 13.45 -22.76
C ILE A 379 2.02 12.42 -23.83
N HIS A 380 1.40 12.53 -25.00
CA HIS A 380 1.70 11.64 -26.12
C HIS A 380 3.15 11.76 -26.54
N THR A 381 3.84 10.62 -26.63
CA THR A 381 5.17 10.56 -27.23
C THR A 381 4.99 10.36 -28.72
N GLN A 382 5.43 11.33 -29.54
CA GLN A 382 5.52 11.10 -30.98
C GLN A 382 6.63 10.07 -31.21
N ASN A 383 6.32 9.00 -31.94
CA ASN A 383 7.31 8.04 -32.43
C ASN A 383 8.20 8.67 -33.50
#